data_AF-A0A2V7HJ80-F1
#
_entry.id   AF-A0A2V7HJ80-F1
#
_cell.length_a   1.000
_cell.length_b   1.000
_cell.length_c   1.000
_cell.angle_alpha   90.00
_cell.angle_beta   90.00
_cell.angle_gamma   90.00
#
_symmetry.space_group_name_H-M   'P 1'
#
loop_
_entity.id
_entity.type
_entity.pdbx_description
1 polymer ?
#
loop_
_entity_poly.entity_id
_entity_poly.type
_entity_poly.pdbx_seq_one_letter_code
_entity_poly.pdbx_strand_id
1 'polypeptide(L)'
;MSLLRGPTSPWLPSEWAAQGIMTWLRNDPEILPFYLLISTAAAAIVFGALLHRWLYTRGFSKSQESGERWVRQGTLGKFVSRILTPWGVMRRELVLKEMRLFFRDTTQWSQLILLAVLVVVYVFNIKFLPLRGEGVTFFLANVIPFVNLILAGFVLASIAARFIFPGISLEGRTLWLLRSSPLEMRQLLWSKFWVGTIPLLGLALILVFATDVLLQVSGFMMGVSIFTITMMTFAIAGLALGFGALFPKFNTENAAQIPTSFGGLVLMMASVVLIGLVIVLEARPVYEYVGARMMKVDPDPMEMWFGFGAATAISLAATFIPIRIAVRRMTELER
;
A
#
# COMPACT_ATOMS: atom_id res chain seq x y z
N MET A 1 2.51 16.77 -41.20
CA MET A 1 1.46 16.57 -40.19
C MET A 1 0.97 15.13 -40.29
N SER A 2 1.75 14.17 -39.78
CA SER A 2 1.64 12.74 -40.13
C SER A 2 1.87 11.79 -38.95
N LEU A 3 1.49 12.18 -37.72
CA LEU A 3 1.85 11.44 -36.49
C LEU A 3 0.68 11.16 -35.52
N LEU A 4 -0.53 10.96 -36.03
CA LEU A 4 -1.63 10.32 -35.29
C LEU A 4 -2.38 9.35 -36.20
N ARG A 5 -1.71 8.31 -36.68
CA ARG A 5 -2.39 7.11 -37.17
C ARG A 5 -2.45 6.15 -35.99
N GLY A 6 -3.64 6.01 -35.39
CA GLY A 6 -3.92 4.87 -34.51
C GLY A 6 -3.68 3.56 -35.28
N PRO A 7 -3.60 2.40 -34.60
CA PRO A 7 -3.45 1.13 -35.28
C PRO A 7 -4.67 0.87 -36.19
N THR A 8 -4.55 1.20 -37.48
CA THR A 8 -5.58 1.01 -38.50
C THR A 8 -5.51 -0.42 -39.01
N SER A 9 -6.18 -1.33 -38.31
CA SER A 9 -6.46 -2.66 -38.86
C SER A 9 -7.85 -2.62 -39.54
N PRO A 10 -7.99 -3.09 -40.80
CA PRO A 10 -9.27 -3.08 -41.52
C PRO A 10 -10.39 -3.91 -40.85
N TRP A 11 -10.05 -4.65 -39.80
CA TRP A 11 -10.92 -5.62 -39.12
C TRP A 11 -11.41 -5.10 -37.76
N LEU A 12 -11.02 -3.89 -37.35
CA LEU A 12 -11.40 -3.34 -36.07
C LEU A 12 -12.76 -2.63 -36.14
N PRO A 13 -13.68 -2.91 -35.20
CA PRO A 13 -14.98 -2.21 -35.13
C PRO A 13 -14.84 -0.69 -35.01
N SER A 14 -13.76 -0.20 -34.39
CA SER A 14 -13.45 1.24 -34.31
C SER A 14 -13.21 1.89 -35.67
N GLU A 15 -12.66 1.13 -36.63
CA GLU A 15 -12.40 1.61 -37.99
C GLU A 15 -13.69 1.66 -38.81
N TRP A 16 -14.54 0.64 -38.72
CA TRP A 16 -15.85 0.62 -39.39
C TRP A 16 -16.78 1.73 -38.87
N ALA A 17 -16.70 2.08 -37.58
CA ALA A 17 -17.42 3.21 -37.01
C ALA A 17 -16.91 4.56 -37.55
N ALA A 18 -15.60 4.74 -37.64
CA ALA A 18 -15.00 5.94 -38.22
C ALA A 18 -15.37 6.09 -39.71
N GLN A 19 -15.30 4.99 -40.47
CA GLN A 19 -15.66 4.96 -41.89
C GLN A 19 -17.14 5.24 -42.13
N GLY A 20 -18.05 4.62 -41.36
CA GLY A 20 -19.49 4.86 -41.49
C GLY A 20 -19.90 6.30 -41.21
N ILE A 21 -19.24 6.99 -40.28
CA ILE A 21 -19.47 8.43 -40.02
C ILE A 21 -18.89 9.28 -41.17
N MET A 22 -17.71 8.92 -41.67
CA MET A 22 -17.01 9.70 -42.68
C MET A 22 -17.68 9.62 -44.07
N THR A 23 -18.24 8.48 -44.45
CA THR A 23 -18.97 8.29 -45.71
C THR A 23 -20.26 9.10 -45.73
N TRP A 24 -20.97 9.13 -44.60
CA TRP A 24 -22.15 9.97 -44.40
C TRP A 24 -21.82 11.47 -44.50
N LEU A 25 -20.69 11.90 -43.92
CA LEU A 25 -20.23 13.29 -43.97
C LEU A 25 -19.76 13.72 -45.38
N ARG A 26 -19.33 12.76 -46.20
CA ARG A 26 -18.89 12.98 -47.59
C ARG A 26 -20.02 12.90 -48.62
N ASN A 27 -21.28 12.74 -48.19
CA ASN A 27 -22.44 12.57 -49.06
C ASN A 27 -22.37 11.34 -50.00
N ASP A 28 -21.57 10.34 -49.65
CA ASP A 28 -21.46 9.06 -50.37
C ASP A 28 -21.68 7.90 -49.38
N PRO A 29 -22.94 7.64 -48.98
CA PRO A 29 -23.25 6.77 -47.86
C PRO A 29 -23.02 5.29 -48.21
N GLU A 30 -21.91 4.74 -47.76
CA GLU A 30 -21.68 3.29 -47.76
C GLU A 30 -22.38 2.63 -46.57
N ILE A 31 -23.25 1.66 -46.85
CA ILE A 31 -24.08 0.96 -45.82
C ILE A 31 -23.31 -0.22 -45.18
N LEU A 32 -22.28 -0.73 -45.87
CA LEU A 32 -21.50 -1.91 -45.44
C LEU A 32 -20.88 -1.77 -44.03
N PRO A 33 -20.23 -0.63 -43.66
CA PRO A 33 -19.62 -0.49 -42.33
C PRO A 33 -20.65 -0.55 -41.19
N PHE A 34 -21.86 -0.03 -41.42
CA PHE A 34 -22.96 -0.10 -40.46
C PHE A 34 -23.46 -1.54 -40.27
N TYR A 35 -23.60 -2.32 -41.34
CA TYR A 35 -23.97 -3.73 -41.24
C TYR A 35 -22.90 -4.57 -40.52
N LEU A 36 -21.61 -4.29 -40.75
CA LEU A 36 -20.52 -4.96 -40.04
C LEU A 36 -20.54 -4.65 -38.54
N LEU A 37 -20.83 -3.41 -38.14
CA LEU A 37 -21.00 -3.03 -36.73
C LEU A 37 -22.18 -3.73 -36.06
N ILE A 38 -23.35 -3.73 -36.71
CA ILE A 38 -24.57 -4.33 -36.15
C ILE A 38 -24.41 -5.85 -36.06
N SER A 39 -23.85 -6.49 -37.09
CA SER A 39 -23.64 -7.93 -37.10
C SER A 39 -22.59 -8.37 -36.08
N THR A 40 -21.50 -7.63 -35.90
CA THR A 40 -20.51 -7.95 -34.85
C THR A 40 -21.04 -7.70 -33.44
N ALA A 41 -21.84 -6.66 -33.22
CA ALA A 41 -22.53 -6.43 -31.95
C ALA A 41 -23.53 -7.57 -31.64
N ALA A 42 -24.33 -7.97 -32.63
CA ALA A 42 -25.27 -9.09 -32.48
C ALA A 42 -24.52 -10.41 -32.20
N ALA A 43 -23.42 -10.68 -32.92
CA ALA A 43 -22.58 -11.85 -32.68
C ALA A 43 -21.97 -11.85 -31.27
N ALA A 44 -21.52 -10.70 -30.78
CA ALA A 44 -20.98 -10.57 -29.41
C ALA A 44 -22.06 -10.84 -28.34
N ILE A 45 -23.29 -10.36 -28.54
CA ILE A 45 -24.42 -10.62 -27.64
C ILE A 45 -24.76 -12.11 -27.62
N VAL A 46 -24.89 -12.74 -28.79
CA VAL A 46 -25.20 -14.18 -28.89
C VAL A 46 -24.08 -15.01 -28.28
N PHE A 47 -22.83 -14.69 -28.57
CA PHE A 47 -21.67 -15.37 -28.01
C PHE A 47 -21.62 -15.22 -26.49
N GLY A 48 -21.86 -14.01 -25.97
CA GLY A 48 -21.96 -13.73 -24.54
C GLY A 48 -23.10 -14.50 -23.86
N ALA A 49 -24.26 -14.61 -24.51
CA ALA A 49 -25.40 -15.38 -24.00
C ALA A 49 -25.12 -16.89 -23.97
N LEU A 50 -24.44 -17.42 -25.00
CA LEU A 50 -23.98 -18.81 -25.03
C LEU A 50 -22.97 -19.10 -23.93
N LEU A 51 -21.99 -18.19 -23.76
CA LEU A 51 -20.97 -18.30 -22.71
C LEU A 51 -21.62 -18.25 -21.33
N HIS A 52 -22.55 -17.31 -21.10
CA HIS A 52 -23.32 -17.20 -19.86
C HIS A 52 -24.10 -18.49 -19.60
N ARG A 53 -24.84 -19.01 -20.58
CA ARG A 53 -25.60 -20.27 -20.42
C ARG A 53 -24.70 -21.45 -20.06
N TRP A 54 -23.48 -21.51 -20.59
CA TRP A 54 -22.54 -22.61 -20.34
C TRP A 54 -21.77 -22.47 -19.01
N LEU A 55 -21.38 -21.25 -18.65
CA LEU A 55 -20.51 -20.98 -17.50
C LEU A 55 -21.27 -20.55 -16.25
N TYR A 56 -22.47 -19.98 -16.35
CA TYR A 56 -23.17 -19.39 -15.21
C TYR A 56 -23.49 -20.43 -14.13
N THR A 57 -24.09 -21.56 -14.50
CA THR A 57 -24.42 -22.63 -13.54
C THR A 57 -23.18 -23.23 -12.89
N ARG A 58 -22.12 -23.48 -13.69
CA ARG A 58 -20.84 -24.00 -13.18
C ARG A 58 -20.12 -22.99 -12.28
N GLY A 59 -20.12 -21.72 -12.66
CA GLY A 59 -19.49 -20.62 -11.92
C GLY A 59 -20.23 -20.35 -10.61
N PHE A 60 -21.56 -20.31 -10.66
CA PHE A 60 -22.42 -20.10 -9.49
C PHE A 60 -22.27 -21.24 -8.49
N SER A 61 -22.40 -22.51 -8.92
CA SER A 61 -22.20 -23.67 -8.03
C SER A 61 -20.78 -23.72 -7.45
N LYS A 62 -19.73 -23.51 -8.26
CA LYS A 62 -18.36 -23.45 -7.73
C LYS A 62 -18.10 -22.29 -6.77
N SER A 63 -18.75 -21.13 -6.97
CA SER A 63 -18.61 -19.99 -6.06
C SER A 63 -19.26 -20.24 -4.70
N GLN A 64 -20.33 -21.05 -4.68
CA GLN A 64 -21.05 -21.44 -3.47
C GLN A 64 -20.37 -22.62 -2.75
N GLU A 65 -19.79 -23.57 -3.50
CA GLU A 65 -19.13 -24.78 -2.98
C GLU A 65 -17.65 -24.58 -2.61
N SER A 66 -17.00 -23.50 -3.07
CA SER A 66 -15.56 -23.24 -2.80
C SER A 66 -15.23 -22.93 -1.33
N GLY A 67 -16.21 -22.87 -0.44
CA GLY A 67 -15.98 -22.72 1.00
C GLY A 67 -15.26 -23.91 1.65
N GLU A 68 -15.47 -25.14 1.17
CA GLU A 68 -15.04 -26.34 1.93
C GLU A 68 -13.62 -26.82 1.60
N ARG A 69 -13.14 -26.68 0.36
CA ARG A 69 -11.84 -27.28 -0.04
C ARG A 69 -10.60 -26.50 0.38
N TRP A 70 -10.72 -25.21 0.68
CA TRP A 70 -9.57 -24.38 1.08
C TRP A 70 -9.30 -24.37 2.60
N VAL A 71 -10.02 -25.19 3.37
CA VAL A 71 -9.78 -25.41 4.81
C VAL A 71 -8.61 -26.37 5.07
N ARG A 72 -8.04 -27.02 4.03
CA ARG A 72 -6.75 -27.71 4.17
C ARG A 72 -5.67 -26.68 4.50
N GLN A 73 -5.25 -26.66 5.76
CA GLN A 73 -4.12 -25.87 6.28
C GLN A 73 -2.99 -25.81 5.24
N GLY A 74 -2.92 -24.70 4.49
CA GLY A 74 -1.88 -24.48 3.51
C GLY A 74 -0.51 -24.58 4.17
N THR A 75 0.51 -24.93 3.39
CA THR A 75 1.93 -24.95 3.82
C THR A 75 2.35 -23.66 4.51
N LEU A 76 1.83 -22.52 4.04
CA LEU A 76 1.94 -21.20 4.67
C LEU A 76 1.39 -21.17 6.11
N GLY A 77 0.21 -21.74 6.35
CA GLY A 77 -0.38 -21.82 7.68
C GLY A 77 0.52 -22.59 8.64
N LYS A 78 1.10 -23.72 8.20
CA LYS A 78 2.03 -24.52 9.03
C LYS A 78 3.35 -23.79 9.30
N PHE A 79 3.91 -23.09 8.31
CA PHE A 79 5.14 -22.31 8.46
C PHE A 79 4.98 -21.15 9.45
N VAL A 80 3.94 -20.34 9.26
CA VAL A 80 3.59 -19.24 10.18
C VAL A 80 3.33 -19.78 11.59
N SER A 81 2.63 -20.92 11.68
CA SER A 81 2.34 -21.56 12.96
C SER A 81 3.60 -22.02 13.71
N ARG A 82 4.66 -22.43 12.99
CA ARG A 82 5.97 -22.77 13.56
C ARG A 82 6.71 -21.53 14.03
N ILE A 83 6.74 -20.45 13.25
CA ILE A 83 7.40 -19.20 13.64
C ILE A 83 6.71 -18.57 14.87
N LEU A 84 5.39 -18.68 14.97
CA LEU A 84 4.59 -18.14 16.08
C LEU A 84 4.43 -19.11 17.27
N THR A 85 5.16 -20.23 17.29
CA THR A 85 5.18 -21.14 18.46
C THR A 85 5.52 -20.47 19.80
N PRO A 86 6.41 -19.47 19.90
CA PRO A 86 6.73 -18.86 21.19
C PRO A 86 5.66 -17.89 21.71
N TRP A 87 4.65 -17.52 20.91
CA TRP A 87 3.73 -16.43 21.24
C TRP A 87 2.44 -16.87 21.95
N GLY A 88 2.36 -18.12 22.40
CA GLY A 88 1.17 -18.68 23.04
C GLY A 88 0.07 -19.00 22.02
N VAL A 89 -0.71 -20.04 22.31
CA VAL A 89 -1.68 -20.63 21.37
C VAL A 89 -2.73 -19.60 20.92
N MET A 90 -3.16 -18.72 21.83
CA MET A 90 -4.22 -17.75 21.59
C MET A 90 -3.80 -16.61 20.64
N ARG A 91 -2.62 -16.01 20.82
CA ARG A 91 -2.11 -14.95 19.92
C ARG A 91 -1.79 -15.51 18.54
N ARG A 92 -1.25 -16.73 18.48
CA ARG A 92 -0.97 -17.41 17.22
C ARG A 92 -2.24 -17.67 16.42
N GLU A 93 -3.30 -18.17 17.04
CA GLU A 93 -4.58 -18.38 16.34
C GLU A 93 -5.22 -17.07 15.89
N LEU A 94 -5.10 -15.99 16.67
CA LEU A 94 -5.53 -14.65 16.25
C LEU A 94 -4.77 -14.17 15.01
N VAL A 95 -3.45 -14.27 14.99
CA VAL A 95 -2.63 -13.93 13.81
C VAL A 95 -2.98 -14.80 12.60
N LEU A 96 -3.12 -16.11 12.80
CA LEU A 96 -3.49 -17.05 11.74
C LEU A 96 -4.90 -16.80 11.20
N LYS A 97 -5.83 -16.33 12.05
CA LYS A 97 -7.17 -15.88 11.63
C LYS A 97 -7.05 -14.63 10.77
N GLU A 98 -6.33 -13.60 11.20
CA GLU A 98 -6.15 -12.35 10.46
C GLU A 98 -5.53 -12.60 9.08
N MET A 99 -4.45 -13.38 9.01
CA MET A 99 -3.84 -13.75 7.73
C MET A 99 -4.83 -14.49 6.83
N ARG A 100 -5.55 -15.50 7.35
CA ARG A 100 -6.54 -16.21 6.54
C ARG A 100 -7.66 -15.29 6.04
N LEU A 101 -8.12 -14.36 6.86
CA LEU A 101 -9.15 -13.39 6.49
C LEU A 101 -8.65 -12.47 5.36
N PHE A 102 -7.43 -11.96 5.48
CA PHE A 102 -6.78 -11.11 4.48
C PHE A 102 -6.62 -11.84 3.13
N PHE A 103 -6.09 -13.08 3.15
CA PHE A 103 -5.91 -13.88 1.93
C PHE A 103 -7.24 -14.35 1.31
N ARG A 104 -8.35 -14.34 2.06
CA ARG A 104 -9.67 -14.75 1.56
C ARG A 104 -10.43 -13.62 0.86
N ASP A 105 -10.11 -12.36 1.15
CA ASP A 105 -10.81 -11.21 0.58
C ASP A 105 -10.30 -10.89 -0.83
N THR A 106 -11.08 -11.26 -1.85
CA THR A 106 -10.75 -11.03 -3.27
C THR A 106 -10.64 -9.55 -3.63
N THR A 107 -11.28 -8.65 -2.87
CA THR A 107 -11.17 -7.20 -3.10
C THR A 107 -9.80 -6.66 -2.71
N GLN A 108 -9.21 -7.20 -1.64
CA GLN A 108 -7.87 -6.82 -1.18
C GLN A 108 -6.79 -7.27 -2.18
N TRP A 109 -6.96 -8.43 -2.81
CA TRP A 109 -6.05 -8.91 -3.86
C TRP A 109 -5.96 -7.98 -5.06
N SER A 110 -7.10 -7.47 -5.54
CA SER A 110 -7.12 -6.51 -6.65
C SER A 110 -6.39 -5.21 -6.28
N GLN A 111 -6.60 -4.70 -5.06
CA GLN A 111 -5.92 -3.51 -4.55
C GLN A 111 -4.42 -3.74 -4.37
N LEU A 112 -4.00 -4.90 -3.86
CA LEU A 112 -2.58 -5.26 -3.72
C LEU A 112 -1.87 -5.32 -5.07
N ILE A 113 -2.49 -5.92 -6.09
CA ILE A 113 -1.91 -5.99 -7.43
C ILE A 113 -1.75 -4.59 -8.02
N LEU A 114 -2.79 -3.76 -7.96
CA LEU A 114 -2.74 -2.39 -8.46
C LEU A 114 -1.66 -1.57 -7.74
N LEU A 115 -1.58 -1.72 -6.42
CA LEU A 115 -0.55 -1.09 -5.61
C LEU A 115 0.86 -1.59 -5.96
N ALA A 116 1.04 -2.89 -6.15
CA ALA A 116 2.33 -3.47 -6.51
C ALA A 116 2.81 -2.92 -7.86
N VAL A 117 1.92 -2.80 -8.85
CA VAL A 117 2.24 -2.15 -10.13
C VAL A 117 2.68 -0.69 -9.91
N LEU A 118 1.98 0.06 -9.06
CA LEU A 118 2.35 1.45 -8.76
C LEU A 118 3.73 1.55 -8.10
N VAL A 119 4.06 0.65 -7.17
CA VAL A 119 5.39 0.58 -6.53
C VAL A 119 6.47 0.24 -7.56
N VAL A 120 6.21 -0.68 -8.48
CA VAL A 120 7.14 -0.99 -9.57
C VAL A 120 7.38 0.23 -10.44
N VAL A 121 6.31 0.93 -10.86
CA VAL A 121 6.41 2.17 -11.63
C VAL A 121 7.21 3.23 -10.88
N TYR A 122 7.03 3.36 -9.56
CA TYR A 122 7.82 4.24 -8.70
C TYR A 122 9.32 3.91 -8.73
N VAL A 123 9.70 2.64 -8.54
CA VAL A 123 11.11 2.20 -8.59
C VAL A 123 11.70 2.43 -9.97
N PHE A 124 10.94 2.15 -11.04
CA PHE A 124 11.39 2.44 -12.40
C PHE A 124 11.56 3.93 -12.66
N ASN A 125 10.66 4.78 -12.13
CA ASN A 125 10.75 6.22 -12.29
C ASN A 125 12.08 6.78 -11.74
N ILE A 126 12.54 6.26 -10.60
CA ILE A 126 13.82 6.67 -10.01
C ILE A 126 15.01 6.34 -10.92
N LYS A 127 14.97 5.22 -11.64
CA LYS A 127 16.03 4.86 -12.60
C LYS A 127 16.19 5.88 -13.73
N PHE A 128 15.12 6.58 -14.11
CA PHE A 128 15.14 7.59 -15.17
C PHE A 128 15.57 8.98 -14.69
N LEU A 129 15.83 9.18 -13.39
CA LEU A 129 16.39 10.43 -12.90
C LEU A 129 17.81 10.59 -13.47
N PRO A 130 18.11 11.70 -14.19
CA PRO A 130 19.44 11.98 -14.71
C PRO A 130 20.36 12.40 -13.57
N LEU A 131 20.88 11.43 -12.81
CA LEU A 131 21.77 11.64 -11.67
C LEU A 131 23.23 11.86 -12.08
N ARG A 132 23.52 11.77 -13.38
CA ARG A 132 24.84 11.93 -13.96
C ARG A 132 24.75 12.72 -15.26
N GLY A 133 24.79 14.03 -15.13
CA GLY A 133 25.10 14.98 -16.19
C GLY A 133 26.15 15.98 -15.68
N GLU A 134 26.93 16.58 -16.59
CA GLU A 134 27.81 17.71 -16.30
C GLU A 134 26.95 18.86 -15.72
N GLY A 135 26.84 18.92 -14.39
CA GLY A 135 25.92 19.84 -13.71
C GLY A 135 25.27 19.30 -12.43
N VAL A 136 25.37 17.99 -12.15
CA VAL A 136 24.89 17.43 -10.86
C VAL A 136 25.86 17.82 -9.75
N THR A 137 25.53 18.90 -9.04
CA THR A 137 26.28 19.38 -7.87
C THR A 137 26.26 18.31 -6.78
N PHE A 138 27.36 18.17 -6.02
CA PHE A 138 27.45 17.31 -4.83
C PHE A 138 26.29 17.52 -3.84
N PHE A 139 25.70 18.72 -3.81
CA PHE A 139 24.49 19.02 -3.04
C PHE A 139 23.27 18.20 -3.49
N LEU A 140 23.02 18.08 -4.79
CA LEU A 140 21.89 17.30 -5.33
C LEU A 140 22.02 15.81 -4.97
N ALA A 141 23.23 15.26 -5.01
CA ALA A 141 23.48 13.86 -4.67
C ALA A 141 23.13 13.51 -3.21
N ASN A 142 23.22 14.47 -2.29
CA ASN A 142 22.89 14.26 -0.88
C ASN A 142 21.42 14.58 -0.54
N VAL A 143 20.75 15.44 -1.33
CA VAL A 143 19.33 15.79 -1.12
C VAL A 143 18.39 14.74 -1.70
N ILE A 144 18.75 14.13 -2.84
CA ILE A 144 17.89 13.15 -3.54
C ILE A 144 17.51 11.95 -2.66
N PRO A 145 18.42 11.34 -1.86
CA PRO A 145 18.05 10.27 -0.94
C PRO A 145 17.01 10.68 0.12
N PHE A 146 17.06 11.92 0.62
CA PHE A 146 16.02 12.42 1.53
C PHE A 146 14.67 12.58 0.84
N VAL A 147 14.66 13.10 -0.39
CA VAL A 147 13.43 13.20 -1.17
C VAL A 147 12.87 11.80 -1.44
N ASN A 148 13.72 10.82 -1.72
CA ASN A 148 13.33 9.42 -1.86
C ASN A 148 12.70 8.88 -0.56
N LEU A 149 13.25 9.19 0.62
CA LEU A 149 12.63 8.84 1.90
C LEU A 149 11.27 9.50 2.11
N ILE A 150 11.09 10.76 1.71
CA ILE A 150 9.77 11.44 1.72
C ILE A 150 8.79 10.62 0.89
N LEU A 151 9.12 10.37 -0.38
CA LEU A 151 8.25 9.68 -1.33
C LEU A 151 7.93 8.25 -0.87
N ALA A 152 8.94 7.51 -0.41
CA ALA A 152 8.77 6.18 0.16
C ALA A 152 7.84 6.21 1.38
N GLY A 153 8.03 7.16 2.30
CA GLY A 153 7.15 7.37 3.46
C GLY A 153 5.70 7.65 3.05
N PHE A 154 5.48 8.45 2.02
CA PHE A 154 4.14 8.71 1.46
C PHE A 154 3.49 7.46 0.87
N VAL A 155 4.26 6.67 0.11
CA VAL A 155 3.79 5.38 -0.41
C VAL A 155 3.39 4.48 0.75
N LEU A 156 4.23 4.34 1.78
CA LEU A 156 3.93 3.52 2.96
C LEU A 156 2.70 4.00 3.73
N ALA A 157 2.52 5.31 3.91
CA ALA A 157 1.33 5.89 4.52
C ALA A 157 0.06 5.55 3.72
N SER A 158 0.13 5.64 2.40
CA SER A 158 -0.97 5.27 1.50
C SER A 158 -1.33 3.78 1.58
N ILE A 159 -0.34 2.91 1.77
CA ILE A 159 -0.52 1.47 1.95
C ILE A 159 -1.13 1.17 3.32
N ALA A 160 -0.58 1.77 4.38
CA ALA A 160 -1.08 1.63 5.74
C ALA A 160 -2.53 2.10 5.86
N ALA A 161 -2.90 3.19 5.19
CA ALA A 161 -4.27 3.68 5.12
C ALA A 161 -5.24 2.70 4.43
N ARG A 162 -4.77 1.86 3.50
CA ARG A 162 -5.62 0.88 2.79
C ARG A 162 -5.73 -0.46 3.51
N PHE A 163 -4.71 -0.90 4.22
CA PHE A 163 -4.68 -2.24 4.81
C PHE A 163 -4.73 -2.26 6.34
N ILE A 164 -4.08 -1.30 7.01
CA ILE A 164 -4.00 -1.28 8.48
C ILE A 164 -5.18 -0.48 9.08
N PHE A 165 -5.45 0.70 8.53
CA PHE A 165 -6.52 1.60 9.01
C PHE A 165 -7.92 0.97 9.00
N PRO A 166 -8.40 0.31 7.92
CA PRO A 166 -9.73 -0.30 7.94
C PRO A 166 -9.81 -1.59 8.76
N GLY A 167 -8.67 -2.15 9.19
CA GLY A 167 -8.62 -3.46 9.86
C GLY A 167 -9.48 -3.56 11.12
N ILE A 168 -9.65 -2.46 11.86
CA ILE A 168 -10.53 -2.41 13.04
C ILE A 168 -12.01 -2.21 12.63
N SER A 169 -12.24 -1.37 11.62
CA SER A 169 -13.59 -1.08 11.12
C SER A 169 -14.25 -2.32 10.49
N LEU A 170 -13.48 -3.15 9.78
CA LEU A 170 -13.96 -4.40 9.17
C LEU A 170 -14.33 -5.46 10.21
N GLU A 171 -13.66 -5.46 11.37
CA GLU A 171 -14.01 -6.37 12.47
C GLU A 171 -15.20 -5.91 13.30
N GLY A 172 -15.68 -4.67 13.14
CA GLY A 172 -16.83 -4.13 13.87
C GLY A 172 -18.05 -5.04 13.90
N ARG A 173 -18.36 -5.70 12.78
CA ARG A 173 -19.53 -6.59 12.64
C ARG A 173 -19.43 -7.85 13.49
N THR A 174 -18.22 -8.30 13.82
CA THR A 174 -17.94 -9.46 14.69
C THR A 174 -17.33 -9.03 16.03
N LEU A 175 -17.18 -7.73 16.27
CA LEU A 175 -16.63 -7.18 17.51
C LEU A 175 -17.48 -7.61 18.71
N TRP A 176 -18.80 -7.74 18.56
CA TRP A 176 -19.69 -8.25 19.60
C TRP A 176 -19.37 -9.70 20.01
N LEU A 177 -18.94 -10.55 19.07
CA LEU A 177 -18.52 -11.93 19.33
C LEU A 177 -17.14 -11.99 20.01
N LEU A 178 -16.24 -11.08 19.62
CA LEU A 178 -14.93 -10.94 20.26
C LEU A 178 -15.05 -10.37 21.68
N ARG A 179 -16.05 -9.52 21.95
CA ARG A 179 -16.38 -9.00 23.29
C ARG A 179 -16.81 -10.10 24.26
N SER A 180 -17.48 -11.14 23.77
CA SER A 180 -17.88 -12.30 24.60
C SER A 180 -16.71 -13.24 24.92
N SER A 181 -15.55 -13.04 24.29
CA SER A 181 -14.36 -13.86 24.51
C SER A 181 -13.48 -13.24 25.59
N PRO A 182 -12.76 -14.05 26.39
CA PRO A 182 -11.87 -13.59 27.47
C PRO A 182 -10.55 -12.98 26.94
N LEU A 183 -10.61 -12.25 25.83
CA LEU A 183 -9.46 -11.64 25.16
C LEU A 183 -9.30 -10.19 25.57
N GLU A 184 -8.15 -9.85 26.13
CA GLU A 184 -7.78 -8.46 26.38
C GLU A 184 -7.70 -7.66 25.07
N MET A 185 -8.42 -6.54 24.98
CA MET A 185 -8.41 -5.63 23.83
C MET A 185 -6.99 -5.19 23.42
N ARG A 186 -6.09 -5.04 24.40
CA ARG A 186 -4.67 -4.75 24.17
C ARG A 186 -4.00 -5.82 23.32
N GLN A 187 -4.26 -7.10 23.57
CA GLN A 187 -3.63 -8.20 22.83
C GLN A 187 -4.17 -8.27 21.40
N LEU A 188 -5.45 -7.95 21.20
CA LEU A 188 -6.07 -7.88 19.88
C LEU A 188 -5.43 -6.78 19.02
N LEU A 189 -5.31 -5.56 19.54
CA LEU A 189 -4.69 -4.44 18.83
C LEU A 189 -3.22 -4.72 18.51
N TRP A 190 -2.45 -5.26 19.46
CA TRP A 190 -1.05 -5.62 19.21
C TRP A 190 -0.90 -6.75 18.18
N SER A 191 -1.78 -7.74 18.19
CA SER A 191 -1.81 -8.78 17.15
C SER A 191 -2.01 -8.15 15.77
N LYS A 192 -2.99 -7.26 15.63
CA LYS A 192 -3.25 -6.54 14.36
C LYS A 192 -2.08 -5.65 13.94
N PHE A 193 -1.46 -4.95 14.90
CA PHE A 193 -0.29 -4.14 14.64
C PHE A 193 0.82 -4.96 13.98
N TRP A 194 1.19 -6.11 14.57
CA TRP A 194 2.26 -6.95 14.02
C TRP A 194 1.89 -7.57 12.67
N VAL A 195 0.64 -8.04 12.51
CA VAL A 195 0.19 -8.63 11.24
C VAL A 195 0.20 -7.62 10.10
N GLY A 196 -0.17 -6.37 10.36
CA GLY A 196 -0.12 -5.29 9.35
C GLY A 196 1.28 -4.73 9.12
N THR A 197 2.07 -4.57 10.19
CA THR A 197 3.37 -3.90 10.13
C THR A 197 4.45 -4.77 9.52
N ILE A 198 4.45 -6.10 9.75
CA ILE A 198 5.50 -6.99 9.23
C ILE A 198 5.54 -6.98 7.69
N PRO A 199 4.43 -7.18 6.95
CA PRO A 199 4.42 -7.09 5.50
C PRO A 199 4.79 -5.69 5.00
N LEU A 200 4.29 -4.64 5.68
CA LEU A 200 4.59 -3.25 5.33
C LEU A 200 6.08 -2.93 5.49
N LEU A 201 6.72 -3.43 6.55
CA LEU A 201 8.15 -3.29 6.80
C LEU A 201 8.98 -4.04 5.77
N GLY A 202 8.59 -5.25 5.40
CA GLY A 202 9.24 -5.98 4.31
C GLY A 202 9.21 -5.19 3.00
N LEU A 203 8.05 -4.62 2.65
CA LEU A 203 7.90 -3.76 1.47
C LEU A 203 8.75 -2.50 1.58
N ALA A 204 8.74 -1.82 2.74
CA ALA A 204 9.52 -0.61 2.99
C ALA A 204 11.03 -0.84 2.80
N LEU A 205 11.55 -1.92 3.38
CA LEU A 205 12.96 -2.27 3.29
C LEU A 205 13.36 -2.61 1.86
N ILE A 206 12.57 -3.42 1.16
CA ILE A 206 12.84 -3.77 -0.25
C ILE A 206 12.82 -2.51 -1.12
N LEU A 207 11.81 -1.65 -0.93
CA LEU A 207 11.63 -0.43 -1.71
C LEU A 207 12.80 0.52 -1.49
N VAL A 208 13.14 0.85 -0.24
CA VAL A 208 14.23 1.79 0.07
C VAL A 208 15.58 1.22 -0.33
N PHE A 209 15.87 -0.04 0.00
CA PHE A 209 17.11 -0.69 -0.40
C PHE A 209 17.29 -0.72 -1.92
N ALA A 210 16.26 -1.11 -2.67
CA ALA A 210 16.32 -1.12 -4.13
C ALA A 210 16.55 0.28 -4.70
N THR A 211 15.86 1.30 -4.16
CA THR A 211 16.04 2.68 -4.61
C THR A 211 17.42 3.22 -4.25
N ASP A 212 17.94 2.97 -3.05
CA ASP A 212 19.25 3.47 -2.63
C ASP A 212 20.39 2.83 -3.44
N VAL A 213 20.25 1.54 -3.79
CA VAL A 213 21.17 0.84 -4.69
C VAL A 213 21.11 1.42 -6.11
N LEU A 214 19.91 1.67 -6.64
CA LEU A 214 19.73 2.30 -7.96
C LEU A 214 20.30 3.73 -8.00
N LEU A 215 20.17 4.47 -6.90
CA LEU A 215 20.70 5.81 -6.71
C LEU A 215 22.22 5.83 -6.42
N GLN A 216 22.86 4.67 -6.22
CA GLN A 216 24.27 4.52 -5.82
C GLN A 216 24.65 5.38 -4.61
N VAL A 217 23.79 5.39 -3.61
CA VAL A 217 23.96 6.17 -2.37
C VAL A 217 25.17 5.66 -1.58
N SER A 218 25.86 6.56 -0.86
CA SER A 218 26.97 6.17 0.01
C SER A 218 26.52 5.20 1.12
N GLY A 219 27.38 4.27 1.54
CA GLY A 219 27.02 3.24 2.52
C GLY A 219 26.50 3.77 3.85
N PHE A 220 27.02 4.91 4.32
CA PHE A 220 26.51 5.60 5.51
C PHE A 220 25.06 6.06 5.33
N MET A 221 24.78 6.74 4.21
CA MET A 221 23.45 7.28 3.93
C MET A 221 22.44 6.15 3.66
N MET A 222 22.84 5.03 3.07
CA MET A 222 22.00 3.83 2.96
C MET A 222 21.64 3.26 4.35
N GLY A 223 22.59 3.23 5.29
CA GLY A 223 22.34 2.81 6.67
C GLY A 223 21.32 3.71 7.38
N VAL A 224 21.47 5.03 7.21
CA VAL A 224 20.50 6.02 7.70
C VAL A 224 19.13 5.78 7.07
N SER A 225 19.02 5.74 5.75
CA SER A 225 17.74 5.51 5.05
C SER A 225 17.01 4.25 5.51
N ILE A 226 17.72 3.13 5.65
CA ILE A 226 17.16 1.86 6.13
C ILE A 226 16.66 1.98 7.58
N PHE A 227 17.42 2.66 8.44
CA PHE A 227 17.04 2.89 9.82
C PHE A 227 15.79 3.80 9.91
N THR A 228 15.83 4.94 9.21
CA THR A 228 14.75 5.92 9.16
C THR A 228 13.47 5.30 8.64
N ILE A 229 13.51 4.58 7.52
CA ILE A 229 12.31 3.96 6.95
C ILE A 229 11.73 2.89 7.87
N THR A 230 12.58 2.16 8.59
CA THR A 230 12.15 1.16 9.58
C THR A 230 11.35 1.85 10.69
N MET A 231 11.90 2.93 11.27
CA MET A 231 11.23 3.70 12.33
C MET A 231 9.95 4.39 11.84
N MET A 232 10.00 5.02 10.66
CA MET A 232 8.81 5.61 10.02
C MET A 232 7.74 4.56 9.76
N THR A 233 8.09 3.34 9.35
CA THR A 233 7.11 2.28 9.10
C THR A 233 6.36 1.90 10.38
N PHE A 234 7.08 1.72 11.50
CA PHE A 234 6.43 1.46 12.79
C PHE A 234 5.55 2.62 13.24
N ALA A 235 5.99 3.86 13.03
CA ALA A 235 5.25 5.06 13.39
C ALA A 235 3.96 5.23 12.56
N ILE A 236 4.07 5.11 11.23
CA ILE A 236 2.94 5.18 10.30
C ILE A 236 1.94 4.05 10.57
N ALA A 237 2.40 2.82 10.81
CA ALA A 237 1.52 1.71 11.15
C ALA A 237 0.80 1.93 12.49
N GLY A 238 1.49 2.51 13.48
CA GLY A 238 0.92 2.88 14.78
C GLY A 238 -0.16 3.95 14.65
N LEU A 239 0.10 5.00 13.85
CA LEU A 239 -0.89 6.03 13.51
C LEU A 239 -2.09 5.43 12.77
N ALA A 240 -1.85 4.57 11.77
CA ALA A 240 -2.92 3.95 10.98
C ALA A 240 -3.85 3.11 11.86
N LEU A 241 -3.28 2.28 12.73
CA LEU A 241 -4.07 1.48 13.67
C LEU A 241 -4.76 2.37 14.72
N GLY A 242 -4.05 3.36 15.26
CA GLY A 242 -4.56 4.27 16.28
C GLY A 242 -5.75 5.11 15.80
N PHE A 243 -5.60 5.76 14.65
CA PHE A 243 -6.69 6.53 14.03
C PHE A 243 -7.81 5.64 13.52
N GLY A 244 -7.50 4.42 13.04
CA GLY A 244 -8.52 3.42 12.68
C GLY A 244 -9.38 2.97 13.86
N ALA A 245 -8.81 2.97 15.08
CA ALA A 245 -9.53 2.68 16.32
C ALA A 245 -10.32 3.88 16.86
N LEU A 246 -9.79 5.10 16.68
CA LEU A 246 -10.41 6.35 17.14
C LEU A 246 -11.62 6.76 16.29
N PHE A 247 -11.56 6.51 14.98
CA PHE A 247 -12.63 6.85 14.04
C PHE A 247 -13.18 5.59 13.33
N PRO A 248 -13.74 4.62 14.07
CA PRO A 248 -14.21 3.39 13.47
C PRO A 248 -15.47 3.64 12.64
N LYS A 249 -15.49 3.11 11.41
CA LYS A 249 -16.68 3.12 10.53
C LYS A 249 -17.17 1.70 10.32
N PHE A 250 -18.05 1.23 11.20
CA PHE A 250 -18.57 -0.13 11.16
C PHE A 250 -19.67 -0.37 10.11
N ASN A 251 -20.28 0.71 9.59
CA ASN A 251 -21.47 0.66 8.76
C ASN A 251 -21.23 1.00 7.27
N THR A 252 -20.04 0.71 6.74
CA THR A 252 -19.73 0.91 5.31
C THR A 252 -19.88 -0.40 4.54
N GLU A 253 -20.64 -0.39 3.46
CA GLU A 253 -20.78 -1.56 2.56
C GLU A 253 -19.52 -1.83 1.73
N ASN A 254 -18.71 -0.80 1.48
CA ASN A 254 -17.53 -0.90 0.65
C ASN A 254 -16.25 -0.59 1.45
N ALA A 255 -15.42 -1.61 1.70
CA ALA A 255 -14.15 -1.49 2.40
C ALA A 255 -13.19 -0.48 1.74
N ALA A 256 -13.30 -0.30 0.42
CA ALA A 256 -12.49 0.64 -0.35
C ALA A 256 -12.79 2.12 -0.05
N GLN A 257 -13.94 2.44 0.56
CA GLN A 257 -14.32 3.81 0.93
C GLN A 257 -13.91 4.18 2.37
N ILE A 258 -13.45 3.22 3.17
CA ILE A 258 -13.00 3.48 4.54
C ILE A 258 -11.77 4.41 4.55
N PRO A 259 -10.74 4.21 3.69
CA PRO A 259 -9.58 5.09 3.64
C PRO A 259 -9.88 6.53 3.16
N THR A 260 -10.98 6.76 2.43
CA THR A 260 -11.41 8.10 1.99
C THR A 260 -12.28 8.82 3.01
N SER A 261 -12.43 8.25 4.21
CA SER A 261 -13.16 8.87 5.31
C SER A 261 -12.36 9.99 6.00
N PHE A 262 -13.03 10.76 6.86
CA PHE A 262 -12.40 11.78 7.71
C PHE A 262 -11.20 11.21 8.50
N GLY A 263 -11.33 10.02 9.09
CA GLY A 263 -10.22 9.38 9.81
C GLY A 263 -9.03 9.03 8.90
N GLY A 264 -9.29 8.64 7.65
CA GLY A 264 -8.24 8.42 6.65
C GLY A 264 -7.54 9.71 6.23
N LEU A 265 -8.28 10.81 6.09
CA LEU A 265 -7.70 12.13 5.82
C LEU A 265 -6.80 12.60 6.97
N VAL A 266 -7.26 12.47 8.22
CA VAL A 266 -6.47 12.82 9.41
C VAL A 266 -5.21 11.95 9.50
N LEU A 267 -5.31 10.65 9.22
CA LEU A 267 -4.15 9.76 9.14
C LEU A 267 -3.14 10.23 8.09
N MET A 268 -3.60 10.60 6.89
CA MET A 268 -2.71 11.09 5.84
C MET A 268 -2.01 12.37 6.28
N MET A 269 -2.74 13.37 6.78
CA MET A 269 -2.15 14.62 7.28
C MET A 269 -1.13 14.37 8.39
N ALA A 270 -1.48 13.54 9.39
CA ALA A 270 -0.58 13.18 10.48
C ALA A 270 0.69 12.45 9.97
N SER A 271 0.54 11.58 8.96
CA SER A 271 1.67 10.90 8.33
C SER A 271 2.58 11.87 7.59
N VAL A 272 2.03 12.86 6.86
CA VAL A 272 2.84 13.89 6.20
C VAL A 272 3.64 14.71 7.22
N VAL A 273 2.99 15.14 8.31
CA VAL A 273 3.65 15.89 9.38
C VAL A 273 4.75 15.05 10.02
N LEU A 274 4.49 13.77 10.32
CA LEU A 274 5.47 12.84 10.86
C LEU A 274 6.69 12.70 9.93
N ILE A 275 6.46 12.42 8.64
CA ILE A 275 7.52 12.25 7.64
C ILE A 275 8.37 13.51 7.56
N GLY A 276 7.73 14.68 7.45
CA GLY A 276 8.43 15.97 7.40
C GLY A 276 9.26 16.23 8.66
N LEU A 277 8.70 15.96 9.84
CA LEU A 277 9.38 16.18 11.12
C LEU A 277 10.61 15.26 11.28
N VAL A 278 10.47 13.97 10.97
CA VAL A 278 11.58 13.00 11.00
C VAL A 278 12.70 13.45 10.06
N ILE A 279 12.37 13.86 8.85
CA ILE A 279 13.37 14.26 7.85
C ILE A 279 14.05 15.58 8.20
N VAL A 280 13.32 16.56 8.74
CA VAL A 280 13.94 17.82 9.20
C VAL A 280 14.94 17.56 10.34
N LEU A 281 14.62 16.63 11.25
CA LEU A 281 15.50 16.26 12.35
C LEU A 281 16.74 15.49 11.88
N GLU A 282 16.62 14.68 10.83
CA GLU A 282 17.74 13.93 10.24
C GLU A 282 18.55 14.74 9.23
N ALA A 283 17.97 15.79 8.65
CA ALA A 283 18.67 16.65 7.69
C ALA A 283 19.90 17.31 8.33
N ARG A 284 19.75 17.86 9.55
CA ARG A 284 20.85 18.51 10.28
C ARG A 284 22.08 17.61 10.47
N PRO A 285 21.99 16.43 11.11
CA PRO A 285 23.17 15.59 11.36
C PRO A 285 23.81 15.07 10.06
N VAL A 286 23.02 14.88 8.99
CA VAL A 286 23.58 14.47 7.70
C VAL A 286 24.28 15.62 6.99
N TYR A 287 23.75 16.85 7.04
CA TYR A 287 24.44 18.01 6.48
C TYR A 287 25.79 18.26 7.18
N GLU A 288 25.84 18.10 8.49
CA GLU A 288 27.09 18.22 9.25
C GLU A 288 28.07 17.09 8.92
N TYR A 289 27.62 15.85 8.85
CA TYR A 289 28.47 14.73 8.46
C TYR A 289 29.07 14.93 7.05
N VAL A 290 28.25 15.40 6.11
CA VAL A 290 28.66 15.69 4.74
C VAL A 290 29.64 16.87 4.69
N GLY A 291 29.39 17.94 5.45
CA GLY A 291 30.27 19.09 5.57
C GLY A 291 31.61 18.77 6.24
N ALA A 292 31.59 17.98 7.32
CA ALA A 292 32.77 17.50 8.03
C ALA A 292 33.67 16.67 7.12
N ARG A 293 33.09 15.79 6.29
CA ARG A 293 33.82 15.00 5.29
C ARG A 293 34.45 15.85 4.18
N MET A 294 33.82 16.96 3.79
CA MET A 294 34.40 17.92 2.84
C MET A 294 35.58 18.69 3.45
N MET A 295 35.46 19.06 4.73
CA MET A 295 36.48 19.82 5.47
C MET A 295 37.58 18.93 6.08
N LYS A 296 37.47 17.59 5.97
CA LYS A 296 38.33 16.59 6.66
C LYS A 296 38.42 16.80 8.18
N VAL A 297 37.34 17.29 8.77
CA VAL A 297 37.21 17.44 10.22
C VAL A 297 36.39 16.26 10.74
N ASP A 298 36.71 15.77 11.94
CA ASP A 298 35.89 14.73 12.58
C ASP A 298 34.49 15.29 12.90
N PRO A 299 33.40 14.58 12.54
CA PRO A 299 32.05 15.01 12.86
C PRO A 299 31.85 15.05 14.38
N ASP A 300 31.12 16.05 14.88
CA ASP A 300 30.75 16.09 16.30
C ASP A 300 29.76 14.95 16.61
N PRO A 301 30.11 13.99 17.49
CA PRO A 301 29.22 12.89 17.85
C PRO A 301 27.94 13.39 18.52
N MET A 302 27.99 14.51 19.25
CA MET A 302 26.87 14.95 20.09
C MET A 302 25.64 15.36 19.25
N GLU A 303 25.87 16.07 18.13
CA GLU A 303 24.82 16.52 17.21
C GLU A 303 24.17 15.35 16.45
N MET A 304 24.97 14.35 16.05
CA MET A 304 24.46 13.11 15.43
C MET A 304 23.52 12.35 16.36
N TRP A 305 23.91 12.18 17.63
CA TRP A 305 23.09 11.48 18.61
C TRP A 305 21.80 12.25 18.93
N PHE A 306 21.85 13.58 18.95
CA PHE A 306 20.65 14.39 19.18
C PHE A 306 19.66 14.30 18.02
N GLY A 307 20.13 14.44 16.76
CA GLY A 307 19.27 14.37 15.58
C GLY A 307 18.61 13.00 15.39
N PHE A 308 19.42 11.93 15.34
CA PHE A 308 18.89 10.57 15.20
C PHE A 308 18.11 10.10 16.43
N GLY A 309 18.55 10.50 17.63
CA GLY A 309 17.85 10.21 18.88
C GLY A 309 16.46 10.86 18.94
N ALA A 310 16.36 12.14 18.55
CA ALA A 310 15.09 12.85 18.49
C ALA A 310 14.14 12.25 17.44
N ALA A 311 14.64 11.93 16.24
CA ALA A 311 13.87 11.28 15.18
C ALA A 311 13.34 9.90 15.63
N THR A 312 14.17 9.13 16.32
CA THR A 312 13.79 7.84 16.91
C THR A 312 12.73 8.02 18.00
N ALA A 313 12.93 8.98 18.91
CA ALA A 313 12.00 9.26 19.99
C ALA A 313 10.61 9.66 19.47
N ILE A 314 10.55 10.51 18.44
CA ILE A 314 9.29 10.89 17.79
C ILE A 314 8.64 9.71 17.08
N SER A 315 9.43 8.89 16.38
CA SER A 315 8.89 7.69 15.72
C SER A 315 8.30 6.71 16.73
N LEU A 316 9.00 6.45 17.85
CA LEU A 316 8.50 5.62 18.94
C LEU A 316 7.25 6.24 19.58
N ALA A 317 7.24 7.54 19.83
CA ALA A 317 6.07 8.24 20.35
C ALA A 317 4.87 8.09 19.41
N ALA A 318 5.07 8.29 18.10
CA ALA A 318 4.06 8.11 17.07
C ALA A 318 3.61 6.65 16.90
N THR A 319 4.43 5.66 17.28
CA THR A 319 3.99 4.26 17.36
C THR A 319 3.15 4.01 18.62
N PHE A 320 3.67 4.34 19.80
CA PHE A 320 3.08 3.90 21.06
C PHE A 320 1.91 4.76 21.54
N ILE A 321 1.95 6.08 21.33
CA ILE A 321 0.91 6.99 21.83
C ILE A 321 -0.45 6.68 21.17
N PRO A 322 -0.56 6.59 19.83
CA PRO A 322 -1.84 6.29 19.18
C PRO A 322 -2.40 4.93 19.57
N ILE A 323 -1.53 3.91 19.72
CA ILE A 323 -1.95 2.57 20.17
C ILE A 323 -2.46 2.61 21.61
N ARG A 324 -1.80 3.34 22.52
CA ARG A 324 -2.27 3.49 23.91
C ARG A 324 -3.62 4.21 23.98
N ILE A 325 -3.79 5.26 23.18
CA ILE A 325 -5.06 5.99 23.08
C ILE A 325 -6.15 5.08 22.52
N ALA A 326 -5.84 4.31 21.46
CA ALA A 326 -6.75 3.32 20.88
C ALA A 326 -7.20 2.28 21.89
N VAL A 327 -6.27 1.71 22.68
CA VAL A 327 -6.60 0.75 23.75
C VAL A 327 -7.57 1.38 24.74
N ARG A 328 -7.27 2.59 25.26
CA ARG A 328 -8.16 3.28 26.21
C ARG A 328 -9.55 3.50 25.63
N ARG A 329 -9.63 4.01 24.39
CA ARG A 329 -10.90 4.29 23.73
C ARG A 329 -11.73 3.03 23.50
N MET A 330 -11.09 1.93 23.10
CA MET A 330 -11.77 0.67 22.88
C MET A 330 -12.21 0.00 24.19
N THR A 331 -11.47 0.19 25.29
CA THR A 331 -11.88 -0.25 26.64
C THR A 331 -13.00 0.62 27.22
N GLU A 332 -13.06 1.92 26.91
CA GLU A 332 -14.22 2.76 27.29
C GLU A 332 -15.51 2.32 26.58
N LEU A 333 -15.41 1.88 25.33
CA LEU A 333 -16.54 1.30 24.58
C LEU A 333 -16.97 -0.09 25.09
N GLU A 334 -16.23 -0.66 26.04
CA GLU A 334 -16.50 -1.96 26.69
C GLU A 334 -17.39 -1.81 27.93
N ARG A 335 -17.47 -0.60 28.52
CA ARG A 335 -18.32 -0.27 29.67
C ARG A 335 -19.71 0.21 29.22
#